data_AF-A0AAE6C611-F1
#
_entry.id   AF-A0AAE6C611-F1
#
_cell.length_a   1.000
_cell.length_b   1.000
_cell.length_c   1.000
_cell.angle_alpha   90.00
_cell.angle_beta   90.00
_cell.angle_gamma   90.00
#
_symmetry.space_group_name_H-M   'P 1'
#
loop_
_entity.id
_entity.type
_entity.pdbx_description
1 polymer ?
#
loop_
_entity_poly.entity_id
_entity_poly.type
_entity_poly.pdbx_seq_one_letter_code
_entity_poly.pdbx_strand_id
1 'polypeptide(L)'
;MTFKRPHGAGLAALAILAGLCAIALVDPALAQSAAPAADAAKDAAPAAAAAPVPNKGDVAWMLTSSALVLMMSIPGLALFYGGLVRTKNMASVLTQVFAIVSMIGVTWTLYGYSMAFSDGGSMTPWVGGFSKAFMHGVDATTTSATFSNGVVIPELAYFVFQMTFAMITPALIVGAFAERIKFSAVMLFILLWSTLIYYPIAHWVWYVAAPDDVANAAKALAAATDAAAKTAAQAKLDEVTGAVGWLAGAGALDFAGGTVVHINAGIAGLVGALIIGKRVGYGKELMPPHSLTMTMIGASLLWVGWFGFNAGSNLEANGTTALAFVNTMVATAGAALSWLLCEWIVKGKPSLLGICSGAVAGLVAVTPASGYAGPVGALVLGLVVSPVCLFFVSTVKNAFGYDDALDVFGVHCVGGIIGALGTGILVNPALGGVGITDYTNITGNNAGTYDLVTQMIAQGKAVLATLVWSGVGSAILYKVVDVVVGLRPSVEAEREGLDITDHGERAYNM
;
A
#
# COMPACT_ATOMS: atom_id res chain seq x y z
N MET A 1 5.48 43.34 43.95
CA MET A 1 6.43 43.95 44.91
C MET A 1 7.05 42.79 45.67
N THR A 2 8.34 42.51 45.64
CA THR A 2 9.51 43.39 45.68
C THR A 2 10.68 42.69 45.00
N PHE A 3 11.31 43.39 44.06
CA PHE A 3 12.63 43.08 43.51
C PHE A 3 13.72 43.33 44.56
N LYS A 4 14.79 42.52 44.55
CA LYS A 4 16.15 43.07 44.50
C LYS A 4 17.12 42.10 43.83
N ARG A 5 17.96 42.72 43.00
CA ARG A 5 18.84 42.19 41.95
C ARG A 5 20.16 41.63 42.49
N PRO A 6 20.90 40.88 41.65
CA PRO A 6 21.90 39.90 42.06
C PRO A 6 23.29 40.50 42.30
N HIS A 7 24.08 39.78 43.09
CA HIS A 7 25.53 39.92 43.17
C HIS A 7 26.20 39.09 42.08
N GLY A 8 27.18 39.70 41.41
CA GLY A 8 28.50 39.12 41.13
C GLY A 8 28.58 37.88 40.24
N ALA A 9 29.19 38.08 39.07
CA ALA A 9 30.04 37.10 38.38
C ALA A 9 29.37 35.80 37.88
N GLY A 10 28.76 35.89 36.71
CA GLY A 10 28.35 34.71 35.94
C GLY A 10 28.07 34.97 34.46
N LEU A 11 28.51 36.13 33.92
CA LEU A 11 28.24 36.58 32.55
C LEU A 11 29.52 36.73 31.71
N ALA A 12 30.56 35.95 32.02
CA ALA A 12 31.78 35.85 31.23
C ALA A 12 31.97 34.47 30.57
N ALA A 13 30.95 33.59 30.62
CA ALA A 13 31.02 32.24 30.05
C ALA A 13 30.06 31.99 28.87
N LEU A 14 29.42 33.03 28.34
CA LEU A 14 28.48 32.91 27.20
C LEU A 14 28.77 33.89 26.05
N ALA A 15 30.03 34.26 25.85
CA ALA A 15 30.50 35.10 24.75
C ALA A 15 31.74 34.54 24.03
N ILE A 16 31.92 33.21 24.06
CA ILE A 16 33.01 32.49 23.37
C ILE A 16 32.49 31.57 22.25
N LEU A 17 31.17 31.50 21.99
CA LEU A 17 30.60 30.62 20.97
C LEU A 17 29.81 31.30 19.84
N ALA A 18 30.05 32.59 19.57
CA ALA A 18 29.33 33.34 18.52
C ALA A 18 30.22 34.25 17.65
N GLY A 19 31.53 33.98 17.55
CA GLY A 19 32.48 34.86 16.86
C GLY A 19 33.56 34.14 16.05
N LEU A 20 33.26 32.98 15.46
CA LEU A 20 34.19 32.21 14.62
C LEU A 20 33.55 31.80 13.28
N CYS A 21 32.94 32.76 12.59
CA CYS A 21 32.59 32.68 11.18
C CYS A 21 32.68 34.09 10.58
N ALA A 22 33.89 34.53 10.28
CA ALA A 22 34.21 35.39 9.13
C ALA A 22 35.68 35.85 9.25
N ILE A 23 36.39 35.81 8.11
CA ILE A 23 37.66 36.47 7.82
C ILE A 23 38.92 35.74 8.32
N ALA A 24 39.45 34.87 7.46
CA ALA A 24 40.72 35.12 6.75
C ALA A 24 41.22 33.81 6.11
N LEU A 25 41.29 33.78 4.79
CA LEU A 25 42.48 33.44 4.00
C LEU A 25 42.08 33.51 2.52
N VAL A 26 42.32 34.70 1.96
CA VAL A 26 42.30 34.99 0.53
C VAL A 26 43.68 34.58 0.02
N ASP A 27 43.75 33.57 -0.84
CA ASP A 27 44.97 33.19 -1.54
C ASP A 27 45.04 33.98 -2.86
N PRO A 28 46.04 34.86 -3.08
CA PRO A 28 46.17 35.66 -4.29
C PRO A 28 46.96 34.87 -5.34
N ALA A 29 46.30 33.97 -6.06
CA ALA A 29 46.95 33.25 -7.16
C ALA A 29 45.99 32.86 -8.30
N LEU A 30 45.18 33.79 -8.81
CA LEU A 30 44.58 33.66 -10.15
C LEU A 30 44.41 35.03 -10.82
N ALA A 31 45.48 35.49 -11.47
CA ALA A 31 45.39 36.49 -12.51
C ALA A 31 46.15 35.99 -13.73
N GLN A 32 45.47 35.24 -14.60
CA GLN A 32 45.95 35.00 -15.95
C GLN A 32 44.82 35.35 -16.92
N SER A 33 45.10 36.38 -17.71
CA SER A 33 44.23 37.01 -18.70
C SER A 33 43.65 36.00 -19.70
N ALA A 34 42.36 36.12 -19.98
CA ALA A 34 41.71 35.46 -21.10
C ALA A 34 42.28 35.97 -22.43
N ALA A 35 42.75 35.04 -23.27
CA ALA A 35 42.98 35.27 -24.69
C ALA A 35 41.74 34.85 -25.50
N PRO A 36 41.42 35.53 -26.62
CA PRO A 36 40.18 35.31 -27.35
C PRO A 36 40.15 33.96 -28.08
N ALA A 37 38.95 33.39 -28.13
CA ALA A 37 38.61 32.09 -28.72
C ALA A 37 38.91 32.03 -30.22
N ALA A 38 39.44 30.88 -30.66
CA ALA A 38 39.38 30.44 -32.03
C ALA A 38 38.45 29.22 -32.10
N ASP A 39 37.39 29.36 -32.88
CA ASP A 39 36.42 28.32 -33.22
C ASP A 39 37.12 27.12 -33.87
N ALA A 40 36.94 25.95 -33.26
CA ALA A 40 37.04 24.67 -33.93
C ALA A 40 35.88 23.81 -33.46
N ALA A 41 34.74 23.94 -34.15
CA ALA A 41 33.64 22.99 -34.08
C ALA A 41 34.17 21.61 -34.50
N LYS A 42 34.49 20.78 -33.51
CA LYS A 42 34.59 19.33 -33.69
C LYS A 42 33.25 18.76 -33.27
N ASP A 43 32.70 17.92 -34.14
CA ASP A 43 31.56 17.04 -33.89
C ASP A 43 31.75 16.28 -32.58
N ALA A 44 31.28 16.86 -31.49
CA ALA A 44 31.14 16.18 -30.22
C ALA A 44 29.86 15.36 -30.32
N ALA A 45 29.99 14.04 -30.32
CA ALA A 45 28.86 13.16 -30.06
C ALA A 45 28.09 13.70 -28.84
N PRO A 46 26.75 13.76 -28.88
CA PRO A 46 25.97 14.32 -27.78
C PRO A 46 26.41 13.64 -26.48
N ALA A 47 26.85 14.45 -25.51
CA ALA A 47 27.25 13.96 -24.19
C ALA A 47 26.10 13.11 -23.64
N ALA A 48 26.40 11.87 -23.24
CA ALA A 48 25.42 11.01 -22.61
C ALA A 48 24.77 11.78 -21.45
N ALA A 49 23.43 11.82 -21.42
CA ALA A 49 22.70 12.49 -20.36
C ALA A 49 23.17 11.95 -19.00
N ALA A 50 23.43 12.83 -18.04
CA ALA A 50 23.86 12.43 -16.71
C ALA A 50 22.82 11.49 -16.09
N ALA A 51 23.27 10.44 -15.41
CA ALA A 51 22.38 9.51 -14.72
C ALA A 51 21.50 10.27 -13.71
N PRO A 52 20.20 9.99 -13.63
CA PRO A 52 19.31 10.60 -12.64
C PRO A 52 19.84 10.43 -11.22
N VAL A 53 19.83 11.51 -10.44
CA VAL A 53 20.27 11.52 -9.05
C VAL A 53 19.04 11.59 -8.14
N PRO A 54 18.91 10.68 -7.15
CA PRO A 54 17.78 10.72 -6.23
C PRO A 54 17.62 12.06 -5.51
N ASN A 55 16.39 12.58 -5.51
CA ASN A 55 16.05 13.80 -4.78
C ASN A 55 15.94 13.51 -3.28
N LYS A 56 16.63 14.29 -2.45
CA LYS A 56 16.64 14.09 -0.98
C LYS A 56 15.25 14.21 -0.35
N GLY A 57 14.37 15.07 -0.88
CA GLY A 57 13.00 15.23 -0.44
C GLY A 57 12.16 13.98 -0.70
N ASP A 58 12.28 13.41 -1.90
CA ASP A 58 11.61 12.14 -2.25
C ASP A 58 12.11 11.01 -1.34
N VAL A 59 13.42 10.90 -1.11
CA VAL A 59 13.97 9.90 -0.18
C VAL A 59 13.43 10.07 1.23
N ALA A 60 13.41 11.30 1.76
CA ALA A 60 12.89 11.58 3.09
C ALA A 60 11.40 11.24 3.21
N TRP A 61 10.63 11.54 2.16
CA TRP A 61 9.21 11.21 2.08
C TRP A 61 8.98 9.69 2.05
N MET A 62 9.75 8.95 1.27
CA MET A 62 9.62 7.49 1.16
C MET A 62 9.98 6.75 2.46
N LEU A 63 11.05 7.16 3.14
CA LEU A 63 11.42 6.58 4.43
C LEU A 63 10.37 6.90 5.51
N THR A 64 9.85 8.13 5.52
CA THR A 64 8.76 8.53 6.42
C THR A 64 7.48 7.74 6.14
N SER A 65 7.11 7.62 4.87
CA SER A 65 5.93 6.86 4.43
C SER A 65 6.03 5.39 4.83
N SER A 66 7.20 4.78 4.68
CA SER A 66 7.46 3.40 5.11
C SER A 66 7.24 3.23 6.63
N ALA A 67 7.74 4.17 7.44
CA ALA A 67 7.53 4.13 8.89
C ALA A 67 6.04 4.28 9.27
N LEU A 68 5.32 5.16 8.56
CA LEU A 68 3.88 5.36 8.73
C LEU A 68 3.06 4.09 8.41
N VAL A 69 3.40 3.38 7.33
CA VAL A 69 2.71 2.11 6.98
C VAL A 69 3.07 0.99 7.96
N LEU A 70 4.31 0.92 8.44
CA LEU A 70 4.68 -0.03 9.48
C LEU A 70 3.88 0.23 10.79
N MET A 71 3.66 1.49 11.13
CA MET A 71 2.80 1.89 12.25
C MET A 71 1.33 1.48 12.03
N MET A 72 0.82 1.49 10.81
CA MET A 72 -0.51 0.92 10.53
C MET A 72 -0.54 -0.57 10.86
N SER A 73 0.53 -1.30 10.55
CA SER A 73 0.57 -2.74 10.66
C SER A 73 0.71 -3.19 12.12
N ILE A 74 1.78 -2.76 12.80
CA ILE A 74 2.14 -3.30 14.12
C ILE A 74 1.19 -2.77 15.20
N PRO A 75 1.16 -1.47 15.53
CA PRO A 75 0.24 -0.99 16.56
C PRO A 75 -1.17 -0.70 16.03
N GLY A 76 -1.33 -0.21 14.80
CA GLY A 76 -2.64 0.20 14.28
C GLY A 76 -3.63 -0.96 14.15
N LEU A 77 -3.31 -1.93 13.28
CA LEU A 77 -4.14 -3.09 13.01
C LEU A 77 -4.29 -3.98 14.24
N ALA A 78 -3.20 -4.20 14.97
CA ALA A 78 -3.23 -5.06 16.16
C ALA A 78 -4.13 -4.47 17.26
N LEU A 79 -4.14 -3.15 17.48
CA LEU A 79 -5.07 -2.52 18.43
C LEU A 79 -6.50 -2.45 17.87
N PHE A 80 -6.66 -2.21 16.57
CA PHE A 80 -7.98 -2.16 15.93
C PHE A 80 -8.68 -3.51 16.05
N TYR A 81 -8.03 -4.60 15.63
CA TYR A 81 -8.58 -5.95 15.75
C TYR A 81 -8.59 -6.47 17.18
N GLY A 82 -7.51 -6.21 17.93
CA GLY A 82 -7.41 -6.59 19.33
C GLY A 82 -8.60 -6.08 20.12
N GLY A 83 -8.94 -4.79 20.00
CA GLY A 83 -10.09 -4.17 20.67
C GLY A 83 -11.46 -4.80 20.38
N LEU A 84 -11.58 -5.52 19.26
CA LEU A 84 -12.83 -6.14 18.78
C LEU A 84 -13.00 -7.60 19.19
N VAL A 85 -11.95 -8.27 19.65
CA VAL A 85 -12.04 -9.65 20.15
C VAL A 85 -12.42 -9.70 21.63
N ARG A 86 -12.67 -10.90 22.16
CA ARG A 86 -12.84 -11.10 23.61
C ARG A 86 -11.49 -11.01 24.31
N THR A 87 -11.49 -10.58 25.58
CA THR A 87 -10.27 -10.38 26.39
C THR A 87 -9.31 -11.58 26.43
N LYS A 88 -9.84 -12.80 26.33
CA LYS A 88 -9.09 -14.07 26.33
C LYS A 88 -8.35 -14.39 25.02
N ASN A 89 -8.48 -13.52 24.00
CA ASN A 89 -7.87 -13.67 22.68
C ASN A 89 -7.06 -12.44 22.25
N MET A 90 -6.91 -11.46 23.14
CA MET A 90 -6.24 -10.20 22.82
C MET A 90 -4.74 -10.43 22.53
N ALA A 91 -4.04 -11.14 23.42
CA ALA A 91 -2.61 -11.40 23.24
C ALA A 91 -2.36 -12.21 21.96
N SER A 92 -3.23 -13.18 21.66
CA SER A 92 -3.12 -13.98 20.45
C SER A 92 -3.23 -13.14 19.18
N VAL A 93 -4.19 -12.19 19.09
CA VAL A 93 -4.30 -11.30 17.93
C VAL A 93 -3.06 -10.40 17.80
N LEU A 94 -2.56 -9.83 18.90
CA LEU A 94 -1.33 -9.03 18.89
C LEU A 94 -0.13 -9.85 18.39
N THR A 95 0.04 -11.06 18.91
CA THR A 95 1.13 -11.97 18.56
C THR A 95 1.05 -12.39 17.09
N GLN A 96 -0.14 -12.73 16.59
CA GLN A 96 -0.35 -13.08 15.19
C GLN A 96 0.04 -11.93 14.25
N VAL A 97 -0.41 -10.71 14.51
CA VAL A 97 -0.07 -9.54 13.68
C VAL A 97 1.44 -9.29 13.70
N PHE A 98 2.06 -9.27 14.87
CA PHE A 98 3.50 -9.01 14.99
C PHE A 98 4.34 -10.11 14.32
N ALA A 99 3.96 -11.37 14.48
CA ALA A 99 4.64 -12.51 13.88
C ALA A 99 4.50 -12.51 12.34
N ILE A 100 3.33 -12.17 11.81
CA ILE A 100 3.12 -12.03 10.36
C ILE A 100 4.02 -10.94 9.79
N VAL A 101 4.02 -9.74 10.39
CA VAL A 101 4.87 -8.62 9.94
C VAL A 101 6.34 -9.05 9.92
N SER A 102 6.80 -9.72 10.97
CA SER A 102 8.18 -10.20 11.09
C SER A 102 8.52 -11.26 10.04
N MET A 103 7.66 -12.26 9.86
CA MET A 103 7.86 -13.33 8.87
C MET A 103 7.86 -12.80 7.44
N ILE A 104 6.99 -11.84 7.13
CA ILE A 104 6.97 -11.24 5.80
C ILE A 104 8.21 -10.38 5.57
N GLY A 105 8.71 -9.65 6.57
CA GLY A 105 9.99 -8.93 6.43
C GLY A 105 11.15 -9.86 6.04
N VAL A 106 11.21 -11.04 6.66
CA VAL A 106 12.21 -12.07 6.32
C VAL A 106 12.01 -12.59 4.89
N THR A 107 10.83 -13.09 4.57
CA THR A 107 10.57 -13.71 3.24
C THR A 107 10.65 -12.72 2.09
N TRP A 108 10.23 -11.46 2.31
CA TRP A 108 10.38 -10.37 1.36
C TRP A 108 11.84 -10.10 1.00
N THR A 109 12.71 -10.04 2.02
CA THR A 109 14.15 -9.83 1.86
C THR A 109 14.82 -11.01 1.15
N LEU A 110 14.40 -12.23 1.45
CA LEU A 110 15.00 -13.43 0.87
C LEU A 110 14.62 -13.62 -0.61
N TYR A 111 13.36 -13.43 -0.98
CA TYR A 111 12.91 -13.66 -2.35
C TYR A 111 11.65 -12.89 -2.77
N GLY A 112 10.79 -12.47 -1.83
CA GLY A 112 9.51 -11.85 -2.15
C GLY A 112 9.63 -10.56 -2.97
N TYR A 113 10.62 -9.73 -2.67
CA TYR A 113 10.91 -8.53 -3.48
C TYR A 113 11.24 -8.87 -4.92
N SER A 114 12.05 -9.91 -5.14
CA SER A 114 12.40 -10.37 -6.50
C SER A 114 11.17 -10.88 -7.26
N MET A 115 10.34 -11.71 -6.62
CA MET A 115 9.13 -12.24 -7.25
C MET A 115 8.12 -11.15 -7.61
N ALA A 116 8.07 -10.05 -6.85
CA ALA A 116 7.18 -8.94 -7.13
C ALA A 116 7.77 -7.92 -8.12
N PHE A 117 9.08 -7.65 -8.06
CA PHE A 117 9.72 -6.50 -8.73
C PHE A 117 11.03 -6.86 -9.47
N SER A 118 10.99 -7.94 -10.24
CA SER A 118 12.03 -8.30 -11.19
C SER A 118 11.45 -8.92 -12.46
N ASP A 119 12.23 -8.95 -13.54
CA ASP A 119 11.84 -9.60 -14.79
C ASP A 119 11.72 -11.13 -14.59
N GLY A 120 10.58 -11.69 -14.99
CA GLY A 120 10.28 -13.12 -14.99
C GLY A 120 10.59 -13.82 -16.32
N GLY A 121 11.16 -13.11 -17.30
CA GLY A 121 11.36 -13.61 -18.66
C GLY A 121 10.01 -13.91 -19.33
N SER A 122 9.80 -15.16 -19.78
CA SER A 122 8.50 -15.55 -20.34
C SER A 122 7.34 -15.51 -19.33
N MET A 123 7.65 -15.44 -18.03
CA MET A 123 6.66 -15.41 -16.95
C MET A 123 6.31 -14.00 -16.47
N THR A 124 6.93 -12.95 -17.02
CA THR A 124 6.71 -11.55 -16.61
C THR A 124 5.26 -11.10 -16.59
N PRO A 125 4.35 -11.57 -17.46
CA PRO A 125 2.94 -11.25 -17.28
C PRO A 125 2.40 -11.70 -15.91
N TRP A 126 2.94 -12.76 -15.31
CA TRP A 126 2.37 -13.47 -14.16
C TRP A 126 3.20 -13.40 -12.88
N VAL A 127 4.52 -13.39 -12.95
CA VAL A 127 5.38 -13.36 -11.75
C VAL A 127 6.81 -12.98 -12.15
N GLY A 128 7.50 -12.27 -11.27
CA GLY A 128 8.91 -11.96 -11.43
C GLY A 128 9.82 -13.16 -11.21
N GLY A 129 11.09 -12.98 -11.57
CA GLY A 129 12.14 -13.99 -11.39
C GLY A 129 12.82 -13.93 -10.02
N PHE A 130 13.99 -14.59 -9.94
CA PHE A 130 14.86 -14.63 -8.76
C PHE A 130 16.16 -13.82 -8.95
N SER A 131 16.22 -12.93 -9.94
CA SER A 131 17.43 -12.16 -10.25
C SER A 131 17.84 -11.19 -9.13
N LYS A 132 16.90 -10.82 -8.25
CA LYS A 132 17.11 -9.99 -7.05
C LYS A 132 16.93 -10.78 -5.74
N ALA A 133 16.89 -12.12 -5.79
CA ALA A 133 16.80 -12.93 -4.58
C ALA A 133 18.01 -12.65 -3.67
N PHE A 134 17.79 -12.67 -2.36
CA PHE A 134 18.79 -12.31 -1.34
C PHE A 134 19.36 -10.90 -1.54
N MET A 135 18.57 -9.97 -2.09
CA MET A 135 19.00 -8.60 -2.42
C MET A 135 20.16 -8.54 -3.43
N HIS A 136 20.31 -9.58 -4.26
CA HIS A 136 21.35 -9.60 -5.29
C HIS A 136 21.17 -8.41 -6.25
N GLY A 137 22.23 -7.60 -6.40
CA GLY A 137 22.20 -6.41 -7.25
C GLY A 137 21.34 -5.27 -6.71
N VAL A 138 21.01 -5.26 -5.42
CA VAL A 138 20.28 -4.17 -4.75
C VAL A 138 21.11 -3.67 -3.57
N ASP A 139 21.59 -2.43 -3.66
CA ASP A 139 22.43 -1.82 -2.63
C ASP A 139 22.18 -0.31 -2.50
N ALA A 140 23.01 0.39 -1.71
CA ALA A 140 22.84 1.81 -1.45
C ALA A 140 23.07 2.72 -2.68
N THR A 141 23.61 2.16 -3.76
CA THR A 141 23.91 2.86 -5.02
C THR A 141 22.88 2.59 -6.11
N THR A 142 22.03 1.57 -5.96
CA THR A 142 21.02 1.23 -6.96
C THR A 142 19.76 2.08 -6.79
N THR A 143 19.08 2.32 -7.90
CA THR A 143 17.91 3.19 -7.97
C THR A 143 16.72 2.49 -8.60
N SER A 144 15.51 2.95 -8.26
CA SER A 144 14.26 2.56 -8.90
C SER A 144 13.63 3.78 -9.55
N ALA A 145 13.05 3.58 -10.73
CA ALA A 145 12.27 4.60 -11.41
C ALA A 145 10.98 4.92 -10.63
N THR A 146 10.52 6.16 -10.76
CA THR A 146 9.22 6.61 -10.25
C THR A 146 8.21 6.71 -11.41
N PHE A 147 7.30 7.69 -11.38
CA PHE A 147 6.30 7.92 -12.42
C PHE A 147 6.65 9.09 -13.35
N SER A 148 7.77 9.76 -13.10
CA SER A 148 8.23 10.91 -13.88
C SER A 148 9.53 10.57 -14.61
N ASN A 149 9.65 11.00 -15.87
CA ASN A 149 10.87 10.84 -16.64
C ASN A 149 12.03 11.57 -15.95
N GLY A 150 13.18 10.90 -15.79
CA GLY A 150 14.37 11.41 -15.15
C GLY A 150 14.29 11.49 -13.61
N VAL A 151 13.27 10.91 -13.00
CA VAL A 151 13.11 10.89 -11.53
C VAL A 151 13.29 9.47 -11.02
N VAL A 152 14.12 9.34 -9.99
CA VAL A 152 14.49 8.07 -9.37
C VAL A 152 14.57 8.21 -7.85
N ILE A 153 14.36 7.10 -7.15
CA ILE A 153 14.62 6.97 -5.71
C ILE A 153 15.62 5.84 -5.46
N PRO A 154 16.30 5.79 -4.30
CA PRO A 154 17.13 4.64 -3.95
C PRO A 154 16.28 3.37 -3.94
N GLU A 155 16.76 2.29 -4.54
CA GLU A 155 16.01 1.03 -4.63
C GLU A 155 15.73 0.45 -3.25
N LEU A 156 16.62 0.62 -2.28
CA LEU A 156 16.38 0.25 -0.88
C LEU A 156 15.21 1.00 -0.24
N ALA A 157 14.94 2.24 -0.65
CA ALA A 157 13.78 3.00 -0.19
C ALA A 157 12.49 2.46 -0.80
N TYR A 158 12.51 2.08 -2.09
CA TYR A 158 11.39 1.40 -2.74
C TYR A 158 11.13 0.01 -2.12
N PHE A 159 12.20 -0.76 -1.89
CA PHE A 159 12.17 -2.08 -1.24
C PHE A 159 11.48 -2.02 0.12
N VAL A 160 11.92 -1.12 1.01
CA VAL A 160 11.36 -1.04 2.37
C VAL A 160 9.93 -0.51 2.34
N PHE A 161 9.61 0.41 1.43
CA PHE A 161 8.23 0.89 1.26
C PHE A 161 7.30 -0.25 0.86
N GLN A 162 7.61 -0.97 -0.21
CA GLN A 162 6.79 -2.09 -0.70
C GLN A 162 6.72 -3.26 0.30
N MET A 163 7.79 -3.49 1.06
CA MET A 163 7.81 -4.48 2.15
C MET A 163 6.67 -4.23 3.15
N THR A 164 6.38 -2.96 3.47
CA THR A 164 5.31 -2.65 4.43
C THR A 164 3.91 -2.99 3.93
N PHE A 165 3.65 -2.92 2.61
CA PHE A 165 2.40 -3.38 2.00
C PHE A 165 2.32 -4.91 2.04
N ALA A 166 3.44 -5.58 1.76
CA ALA A 166 3.56 -7.03 1.87
C ALA A 166 3.32 -7.52 3.30
N MET A 167 3.73 -6.75 4.31
CA MET A 167 3.51 -7.06 5.73
C MET A 167 2.05 -6.89 6.14
N ILE A 168 1.41 -5.76 5.81
CA ILE A 168 0.06 -5.46 6.31
C ILE A 168 -1.01 -6.34 5.66
N THR A 169 -0.86 -6.64 4.36
CA THR A 169 -1.88 -7.36 3.59
C THR A 169 -2.28 -8.72 4.19
N PRO A 170 -1.35 -9.67 4.41
CA PRO A 170 -1.66 -10.92 5.08
C PRO A 170 -2.13 -10.74 6.54
N ALA A 171 -1.69 -9.68 7.23
CA ALA A 171 -2.13 -9.41 8.60
C ALA A 171 -3.62 -9.04 8.67
N LEU A 172 -4.18 -8.39 7.63
CA LEU A 172 -5.62 -8.10 7.53
C LEU A 172 -6.47 -9.37 7.55
N ILE A 173 -5.97 -10.46 6.93
CA ILE A 173 -6.70 -11.73 6.80
C ILE A 173 -7.09 -12.29 8.18
N VAL A 174 -6.23 -12.10 9.19
CA VAL A 174 -6.43 -12.59 10.56
C VAL A 174 -7.77 -12.17 11.15
N GLY A 175 -8.23 -10.95 10.84
CA GLY A 175 -9.49 -10.44 11.35
C GLY A 175 -10.70 -11.29 10.98
N ALA A 176 -10.64 -12.06 9.88
CA ALA A 176 -11.82 -12.79 9.39
C ALA A 176 -12.14 -14.04 10.23
N PHE A 177 -11.12 -14.68 10.79
CA PHE A 177 -11.23 -15.89 11.60
C PHE A 177 -10.66 -15.73 13.01
N ALA A 178 -10.54 -14.47 13.46
CA ALA A 178 -10.07 -14.15 14.81
C ALA A 178 -10.76 -15.04 15.86
N GLU A 179 -9.99 -15.40 16.90
CA GLU A 179 -10.42 -16.24 18.04
C GLU A 179 -10.59 -17.74 17.77
N ARG A 180 -10.38 -18.25 16.54
CA ARG A 180 -10.64 -19.68 16.25
C ARG A 180 -9.69 -20.35 15.24
N ILE A 181 -8.48 -19.85 15.10
CA ILE A 181 -7.46 -20.46 14.26
C ILE A 181 -6.22 -20.75 15.11
N LYS A 182 -5.56 -21.88 14.86
CA LYS A 182 -4.28 -22.19 15.51
C LYS A 182 -3.21 -21.23 15.01
N PHE A 183 -2.34 -20.77 15.90
CA PHE A 183 -1.19 -19.94 15.54
C PHE A 183 -0.30 -20.57 14.45
N SER A 184 -0.01 -21.87 14.55
CA SER A 184 0.79 -22.58 13.55
C SER A 184 0.14 -22.60 12.15
N ALA A 185 -1.19 -22.70 12.10
CA ALA A 185 -1.95 -22.65 10.86
C ALA A 185 -1.89 -21.26 10.22
N VAL A 186 -1.99 -20.18 11.03
CA VAL A 186 -1.78 -18.80 10.56
C VAL A 186 -0.41 -18.66 9.93
N MET A 187 0.65 -19.06 10.63
CA MET A 187 2.02 -18.87 10.14
C MET A 187 2.29 -19.63 8.84
N LEU A 188 1.86 -20.89 8.74
CA LEU A 188 2.03 -21.67 7.50
C LEU A 188 1.17 -21.12 6.36
N PHE A 189 -0.08 -20.76 6.62
CA PHE A 189 -0.97 -20.19 5.61
C PHE A 189 -0.38 -18.89 5.05
N ILE A 190 0.05 -17.97 5.91
CA ILE A 190 0.57 -16.68 5.48
C ILE A 190 1.88 -16.81 4.70
N LEU A 191 2.78 -17.73 5.08
CA LEU A 191 3.98 -18.02 4.31
C LEU A 191 3.64 -18.46 2.87
N LEU A 192 2.74 -19.43 2.74
CA LEU A 192 2.33 -19.96 1.43
C LEU A 192 1.53 -18.93 0.63
N TRP A 193 0.60 -18.24 1.28
CA TRP A 193 -0.28 -17.27 0.65
C TRP A 193 0.49 -16.05 0.15
N SER A 194 1.42 -15.52 0.94
CA SER A 194 2.23 -14.39 0.48
C SER A 194 3.08 -14.77 -0.74
N THR A 195 3.63 -15.99 -0.75
CA THR A 195 4.46 -16.49 -1.86
C THR A 195 3.67 -16.73 -3.13
N LEU A 196 2.50 -17.37 -3.04
CA LEU A 196 1.76 -17.88 -4.18
C LEU A 196 0.61 -16.96 -4.64
N ILE A 197 0.18 -16.04 -3.77
CA ILE A 197 -0.96 -15.15 -4.03
C ILE A 197 -0.51 -13.70 -4.02
N TYR A 198 0.09 -13.23 -2.92
CA TYR A 198 0.43 -11.81 -2.78
C TYR A 198 1.52 -11.37 -3.77
N TYR A 199 2.68 -12.03 -3.82
CA TYR A 199 3.77 -11.61 -4.71
C TYR A 199 3.37 -11.65 -6.19
N PRO A 200 2.67 -12.67 -6.70
CA PRO A 200 2.14 -12.65 -8.06
C PRO A 200 1.16 -11.50 -8.30
N ILE A 201 0.18 -11.26 -7.43
CA ILE A 201 -0.78 -10.16 -7.61
C ILE A 201 -0.08 -8.80 -7.58
N ALA A 202 0.88 -8.60 -6.67
CA ALA A 202 1.70 -7.39 -6.64
C ALA A 202 2.46 -7.20 -7.96
N HIS A 203 3.01 -8.29 -8.52
CA HIS A 203 3.66 -8.25 -9.83
C HIS A 203 2.67 -7.88 -10.95
N TRP A 204 1.48 -8.50 -10.98
CA TRP A 204 0.46 -8.26 -12.01
C TRP A 204 0.08 -6.78 -12.13
N VAL A 205 0.06 -6.08 -10.99
CA VAL A 205 -0.48 -4.73 -10.87
C VAL A 205 0.61 -3.66 -10.82
N TRP A 206 1.76 -3.94 -10.21
CA TRP A 206 2.79 -2.93 -9.93
C TRP A 206 4.12 -3.15 -10.64
N TYR A 207 4.34 -4.29 -11.30
CA TYR A 207 5.49 -4.43 -12.17
C TYR A 207 5.21 -3.75 -13.51
N VAL A 208 5.74 -2.54 -13.67
CA VAL A 208 5.58 -1.70 -14.86
C VAL A 208 6.94 -1.31 -15.42
N ALA A 209 6.98 -1.00 -16.71
CA ALA A 209 8.17 -0.46 -17.35
C ALA A 209 8.51 0.92 -16.79
N ALA A 210 9.80 1.23 -16.67
CA ALA A 210 10.23 2.55 -16.24
C ALA A 210 9.76 3.61 -17.26
N PRO A 211 9.23 4.77 -16.81
CA PRO A 211 8.81 5.85 -17.70
C PRO A 211 9.87 6.26 -18.74
N ASP A 212 11.13 6.34 -18.30
CA ASP A 212 12.25 6.69 -19.18
C ASP A 212 12.50 5.63 -20.26
N ASP A 213 12.36 4.34 -19.94
CA ASP A 213 12.57 3.27 -20.92
C ASP A 213 11.51 3.34 -22.03
N VAL A 214 10.25 3.56 -21.65
CA VAL A 214 9.15 3.72 -22.61
C VAL A 214 9.35 4.99 -23.46
N ALA A 215 9.65 6.12 -22.81
CA ALA A 215 9.84 7.39 -23.50
C ALA A 215 11.06 7.35 -24.44
N ASN A 216 12.14 6.70 -24.06
CA ASN A 216 13.33 6.54 -24.89
C ASN A 216 13.07 5.63 -26.09
N ALA A 217 12.37 4.52 -25.90
CA ALA A 217 11.96 3.64 -27.00
C ALA A 217 11.02 4.37 -27.99
N ALA A 218 10.06 5.15 -27.48
CA ALA A 218 9.16 5.95 -28.30
C ALA A 218 9.90 7.05 -29.09
N LYS A 219 10.86 7.75 -28.47
CA LYS A 219 11.74 8.71 -29.16
C LYS A 219 12.59 8.05 -30.24
N ALA A 220 13.13 6.86 -29.97
CA ALA A 220 13.93 6.11 -30.95
C ALA A 220 13.07 5.72 -32.17
N LEU A 221 11.83 5.29 -31.94
CA LEU A 221 10.87 5.01 -33.02
C LEU A 221 10.54 6.26 -33.83
N ALA A 222 10.30 7.40 -33.17
CA ALA A 222 10.02 8.66 -33.84
C ALA A 222 11.22 9.18 -34.67
N ALA A 223 12.44 8.92 -34.22
CA ALA A 223 13.68 9.32 -34.90
C ALA A 223 14.09 8.38 -36.05
N ALA A 224 13.53 7.17 -36.13
CA ALA A 224 13.89 6.19 -37.16
C ALA A 224 13.46 6.67 -38.56
N THR A 225 14.42 6.75 -39.48
CA THR A 225 14.21 7.35 -40.81
C THR A 225 13.88 6.33 -41.90
N ASP A 226 14.38 5.10 -41.81
CA ASP A 226 14.14 4.02 -42.77
C ASP A 226 13.22 2.90 -42.23
N ALA A 227 12.75 2.04 -43.13
CA ALA A 227 11.78 0.99 -42.80
C ALA A 227 12.35 -0.07 -41.85
N ALA A 228 13.62 -0.47 -42.01
CA ALA A 228 14.24 -1.47 -41.15
C ALA A 228 14.47 -0.92 -39.74
N ALA A 229 14.94 0.32 -39.63
CA ALA A 229 15.10 1.04 -38.37
C ALA A 229 13.75 1.22 -37.65
N LYS A 230 12.68 1.56 -38.37
CA LYS A 230 11.33 1.67 -37.79
C LYS A 230 10.82 0.33 -37.25
N THR A 231 11.01 -0.76 -38.00
CA THR A 231 10.62 -2.10 -37.52
C THR A 231 11.40 -2.49 -36.26
N ALA A 232 12.71 -2.26 -36.23
CA ALA A 232 13.53 -2.57 -35.05
C ALA A 232 13.14 -1.70 -33.84
N ALA A 233 12.91 -0.40 -34.04
CA ALA A 233 12.52 0.50 -32.96
C ALA A 233 11.10 0.21 -32.43
N GLN A 234 10.16 -0.16 -33.31
CA GLN A 234 8.82 -0.59 -32.90
C GLN A 234 8.90 -1.87 -32.07
N ALA A 235 9.68 -2.86 -32.52
CA ALA A 235 9.87 -4.09 -31.77
C ALA A 235 10.44 -3.82 -30.36
N LYS A 236 11.34 -2.84 -30.21
CA LYS A 236 11.87 -2.46 -28.90
C LYS A 236 10.83 -1.75 -28.03
N LEU A 237 9.98 -0.90 -28.61
CA LEU A 237 8.88 -0.27 -27.88
C LEU A 237 7.87 -1.33 -27.40
N ASP A 238 7.53 -2.28 -28.27
CA ASP A 238 6.62 -3.40 -27.95
C ASP A 238 7.21 -4.30 -26.85
N GLU A 239 8.52 -4.55 -26.88
CA GLU A 239 9.24 -5.29 -25.85
C GLU A 239 9.13 -4.59 -24.49
N VAL A 240 9.46 -3.29 -24.42
CA VAL A 240 9.44 -2.52 -23.17
C VAL A 240 8.01 -2.39 -22.62
N THR A 241 7.04 -2.08 -23.48
CA THR A 241 5.64 -1.89 -23.08
C THR A 241 4.93 -3.21 -22.77
N GLY A 242 5.40 -4.33 -23.33
CA GLY A 242 4.91 -5.68 -23.05
C GLY A 242 5.56 -6.36 -21.84
N ALA A 243 6.73 -5.90 -21.38
CA ALA A 243 7.46 -6.45 -20.23
C ALA A 243 6.91 -5.95 -18.88
N VAL A 244 5.60 -6.10 -18.68
CA VAL A 244 4.87 -5.64 -17.48
C VAL A 244 3.95 -6.73 -16.94
N GLY A 245 3.51 -6.57 -15.69
CA GLY A 245 2.47 -7.38 -15.11
C GLY A 245 1.18 -7.29 -15.92
N TRP A 246 0.47 -8.40 -16.09
CA TRP A 246 -0.62 -8.48 -17.06
C TRP A 246 -1.82 -7.57 -16.75
N LEU A 247 -2.09 -7.25 -15.47
CA LEU A 247 -3.17 -6.33 -15.09
C LEU A 247 -2.78 -4.87 -15.35
N ALA A 248 -1.53 -4.50 -15.08
CA ALA A 248 -0.99 -3.22 -15.45
C ALA A 248 -1.00 -3.04 -16.98
N GLY A 249 -0.54 -4.05 -17.73
CA GLY A 249 -0.59 -4.07 -19.20
C GLY A 249 -2.01 -4.07 -19.77
N ALA A 250 -3.00 -4.55 -19.01
CA ALA A 250 -4.42 -4.45 -19.37
C ALA A 250 -5.04 -3.06 -19.10
N GLY A 251 -4.27 -2.11 -18.54
CA GLY A 251 -4.69 -0.75 -18.22
C GLY A 251 -5.40 -0.59 -16.88
N ALA A 252 -5.30 -1.58 -15.97
CA ALA A 252 -5.90 -1.46 -14.66
C ALA A 252 -5.12 -0.45 -13.79
N LEU A 253 -5.85 0.46 -13.16
CA LEU A 253 -5.32 1.46 -12.25
C LEU A 253 -5.51 1.01 -10.81
N ASP A 254 -4.40 0.99 -10.07
CA ASP A 254 -4.40 0.70 -8.64
C ASP A 254 -3.26 1.44 -7.94
N PHE A 255 -3.55 2.68 -7.52
CA PHE A 255 -2.53 3.62 -7.04
C PHE A 255 -1.76 3.08 -5.82
N ALA A 256 -2.47 2.54 -4.83
CA ALA A 256 -1.88 2.09 -3.57
C ALA A 256 -2.36 0.71 -3.11
N GLY A 257 -3.06 -0.07 -3.93
CA GLY A 257 -3.39 -1.47 -3.60
C GLY A 257 -4.82 -1.73 -3.16
N GLY A 258 -5.81 -1.11 -3.80
CA GLY A 258 -7.21 -1.53 -3.70
C GLY A 258 -7.37 -3.01 -4.04
N THR A 259 -6.74 -3.42 -5.15
CA THR A 259 -6.73 -4.79 -5.63
C THR A 259 -5.69 -5.62 -4.87
N VAL A 260 -4.45 -5.14 -4.82
CA VAL A 260 -3.30 -5.90 -4.29
C VAL A 260 -3.43 -6.19 -2.78
N VAL A 261 -3.97 -5.24 -2.02
CA VAL A 261 -4.10 -5.34 -0.56
C VAL A 261 -5.52 -5.71 -0.16
N HIS A 262 -6.50 -4.84 -0.47
CA HIS A 262 -7.81 -4.91 0.20
C HIS A 262 -8.74 -5.98 -0.36
N ILE A 263 -8.93 -6.03 -1.69
CA ILE A 263 -9.72 -7.11 -2.32
C ILE A 263 -9.05 -8.46 -2.04
N ASN A 264 -7.72 -8.52 -2.21
CA ASN A 264 -6.92 -9.72 -2.02
C ASN A 264 -7.05 -10.30 -0.60
N ALA A 265 -6.76 -9.50 0.44
CA ALA A 265 -6.89 -9.98 1.82
C ALA A 265 -8.35 -10.24 2.21
N GLY A 266 -9.28 -9.40 1.75
CA GLY A 266 -10.69 -9.51 2.09
C GLY A 266 -11.34 -10.79 1.56
N ILE A 267 -11.06 -11.19 0.32
CA ILE A 267 -11.60 -12.44 -0.23
C ILE A 267 -10.93 -13.66 0.40
N ALA A 268 -9.61 -13.61 0.66
CA ALA A 268 -8.90 -14.65 1.38
C ALA A 268 -9.49 -14.85 2.80
N GLY A 269 -9.76 -13.74 3.49
CA GLY A 269 -10.43 -13.74 4.79
C GLY A 269 -11.81 -14.38 4.75
N LEU A 270 -12.67 -14.03 3.78
CA LEU A 270 -13.99 -14.65 3.63
C LEU A 270 -13.88 -16.16 3.45
N VAL A 271 -13.02 -16.61 2.54
CA VAL A 271 -12.81 -18.02 2.25
C VAL A 271 -12.32 -18.76 3.50
N GLY A 272 -11.37 -18.18 4.23
CA GLY A 272 -10.92 -18.72 5.52
C GLY A 272 -12.04 -18.83 6.54
N ALA A 273 -12.84 -17.77 6.70
CA ALA A 273 -13.97 -17.76 7.62
C ALA A 273 -15.01 -18.84 7.30
N LEU A 274 -15.25 -19.11 6.01
CA LEU A 274 -16.15 -20.16 5.54
C LEU A 274 -15.59 -21.57 5.79
N ILE A 275 -14.32 -21.81 5.49
CA ILE A 275 -13.68 -23.13 5.64
C ILE A 275 -13.48 -23.50 7.11
N ILE A 276 -13.00 -22.57 7.93
CA ILE A 276 -12.78 -22.78 9.37
C ILE A 276 -14.12 -22.91 10.12
N GLY A 277 -15.17 -22.31 9.57
CA GLY A 277 -16.51 -22.27 10.16
C GLY A 277 -16.64 -21.22 11.26
N LYS A 278 -17.83 -21.16 11.87
CA LYS A 278 -18.24 -20.12 12.82
C LYS A 278 -17.65 -20.33 14.22
N ARG A 279 -17.39 -19.25 14.97
CA ARG A 279 -17.00 -19.31 16.39
C ARG A 279 -18.04 -20.05 17.22
N VAL A 280 -17.58 -20.72 18.26
CA VAL A 280 -18.41 -21.31 19.32
C VAL A 280 -19.22 -20.18 19.96
N GLY A 281 -20.53 -20.33 19.96
CA GLY A 281 -21.49 -19.34 20.45
C GLY A 281 -21.98 -18.34 19.39
N TYR A 282 -21.50 -18.37 18.15
CA TYR A 282 -21.92 -17.38 17.13
C TYR A 282 -23.44 -17.43 16.89
N GLY A 283 -24.10 -16.28 16.99
CA GLY A 283 -25.56 -16.14 16.90
C GLY A 283 -26.34 -16.65 18.11
N LYS A 284 -25.66 -17.15 19.15
CA LYS A 284 -26.26 -17.68 20.40
C LYS A 284 -25.80 -16.91 21.64
N GLU A 285 -24.56 -16.42 21.63
CA GLU A 285 -23.92 -15.67 22.70
C GLU A 285 -23.60 -14.26 22.20
N LEU A 286 -23.72 -13.28 23.10
CA LEU A 286 -23.28 -11.92 22.81
C LEU A 286 -21.74 -11.89 22.75
N MET A 287 -21.18 -11.41 21.64
CA MET A 287 -19.74 -11.28 21.44
C MET A 287 -19.37 -9.80 21.21
N PRO A 288 -19.48 -8.94 22.25
CA PRO A 288 -19.16 -7.52 22.08
C PRO A 288 -17.64 -7.31 22.05
N PRO A 289 -17.16 -6.24 21.38
CA PRO A 289 -15.78 -5.78 21.50
C PRO A 289 -15.37 -5.62 22.97
N HIS A 290 -14.20 -6.12 23.37
CA HIS A 290 -13.77 -5.94 24.76
C HIS A 290 -13.30 -4.50 25.04
N SER A 291 -12.82 -3.78 24.02
CA SER A 291 -12.33 -2.40 24.18
C SER A 291 -12.52 -1.56 22.92
N LEU A 292 -13.61 -0.78 22.91
CA LEU A 292 -13.82 0.25 21.88
C LEU A 292 -12.77 1.37 21.95
N THR A 293 -12.15 1.59 23.10
CA THR A 293 -11.04 2.55 23.24
C THR A 293 -9.81 2.09 22.46
N MET A 294 -9.42 0.81 22.60
CA MET A 294 -8.31 0.26 21.81
C MET A 294 -8.65 0.23 20.32
N THR A 295 -9.90 -0.13 19.99
CA THR A 295 -10.40 -0.07 18.61
C THR A 295 -10.22 1.33 18.02
N MET A 296 -10.63 2.38 18.75
CA MET A 296 -10.49 3.77 18.28
C MET A 296 -9.04 4.22 18.15
N ILE A 297 -8.15 3.83 19.08
CA ILE A 297 -6.72 4.11 18.97
C ILE A 297 -6.15 3.44 17.71
N GLY A 298 -6.47 2.16 17.50
CA GLY A 298 -6.06 1.41 16.30
C GLY A 298 -6.55 2.06 15.02
N ALA A 299 -7.84 2.41 14.93
CA ALA A 299 -8.42 3.10 13.78
C ALA A 299 -7.75 4.46 13.52
N SER A 300 -7.40 5.20 14.56
CA SER A 300 -6.69 6.49 14.44
C SER A 300 -5.28 6.30 13.88
N LEU A 301 -4.54 5.29 14.37
CA LEU A 301 -3.21 4.95 13.86
C LEU A 301 -3.27 4.45 12.41
N LEU A 302 -4.29 3.67 12.05
CA LEU A 302 -4.57 3.27 10.68
C LEU A 302 -4.77 4.49 9.80
N TRP A 303 -5.60 5.47 10.20
CA TRP A 303 -5.81 6.70 9.42
C TRP A 303 -4.53 7.50 9.26
N VAL A 304 -3.79 7.79 10.34
CA VAL A 304 -2.54 8.56 10.26
C VAL A 304 -1.52 7.84 9.39
N GLY A 305 -1.35 6.53 9.57
CA GLY A 305 -0.39 5.78 8.78
C GLY A 305 -0.79 5.68 7.30
N TRP A 306 -2.09 5.76 7.00
CA TRP A 306 -2.60 5.69 5.62
C TRP A 306 -2.15 6.87 4.74
N PHE A 307 -1.70 7.98 5.33
CA PHE A 307 -1.05 9.03 4.56
C PHE A 307 0.27 8.54 3.94
N GLY A 308 1.06 7.76 4.68
CA GLY A 308 2.23 7.08 4.12
C GLY A 308 1.84 6.00 3.12
N PHE A 309 0.74 5.29 3.37
CA PHE A 309 0.23 4.25 2.46
C PHE A 309 -0.19 4.83 1.11
N ASN A 310 -1.16 5.75 1.09
CA ASN A 310 -1.69 6.28 -0.15
C ASN A 310 -0.75 7.32 -0.77
N ALA A 311 -0.35 8.37 -0.04
CA ALA A 311 0.44 9.44 -0.65
C ALA A 311 1.91 9.02 -0.89
N GLY A 312 2.44 8.07 -0.11
CA GLY A 312 3.74 7.45 -0.38
C GLY A 312 3.77 6.65 -1.69
N SER A 313 2.64 6.11 -2.14
CA SER A 313 2.55 5.37 -3.41
C SER A 313 2.80 6.22 -4.65
N ASN A 314 2.89 7.55 -4.52
CA ASN A 314 3.36 8.42 -5.60
C ASN A 314 4.90 8.38 -5.80
N LEU A 315 5.65 7.79 -4.86
CA LEU A 315 7.12 7.66 -4.88
C LEU A 315 7.94 8.98 -4.89
N GLU A 316 7.26 10.11 -5.01
CA GLU A 316 7.83 11.45 -5.13
C GLU A 316 7.19 12.40 -4.10
N ALA A 317 7.79 13.56 -3.85
CA ALA A 317 7.27 14.62 -3.01
C ALA A 317 6.83 15.82 -3.87
N ASN A 318 5.67 15.69 -4.53
CA ASN A 318 5.19 16.64 -5.53
C ASN A 318 3.66 16.92 -5.40
N GLY A 319 3.09 17.59 -6.40
CA GLY A 319 1.66 17.93 -6.44
C GLY A 319 0.73 16.70 -6.43
N THR A 320 1.11 15.59 -7.05
CA THR A 320 0.33 14.34 -7.04
C THR A 320 0.33 13.71 -5.65
N THR A 321 1.43 13.80 -4.91
CA THR A 321 1.49 13.41 -3.49
C THR A 321 0.51 14.23 -2.65
N ALA A 322 0.47 15.54 -2.86
CA ALA A 322 -0.48 16.42 -2.16
C ALA A 322 -1.94 16.07 -2.51
N LEU A 323 -2.23 15.75 -3.77
CA LEU A 323 -3.54 15.27 -4.21
C LEU A 323 -3.93 13.97 -3.49
N ALA A 324 -3.05 12.97 -3.48
CA ALA A 324 -3.29 11.71 -2.80
C ALA A 324 -3.51 11.88 -1.29
N PHE A 325 -2.79 12.82 -0.67
CA PHE A 325 -2.96 13.18 0.73
C PHE A 325 -4.36 13.76 0.99
N VAL A 326 -4.79 14.73 0.17
CA VAL A 326 -6.12 15.36 0.28
C VAL A 326 -7.22 14.33 0.06
N ASN A 327 -7.12 13.52 -0.99
CA ASN A 327 -8.10 12.50 -1.32
C ASN A 327 -8.26 11.48 -0.20
N THR A 328 -7.15 11.05 0.40
CA THR A 328 -7.16 10.17 1.58
C THR A 328 -7.90 10.81 2.75
N MET A 329 -7.69 12.10 3.00
CA MET A 329 -8.36 12.82 4.08
C MET A 329 -9.87 12.94 3.84
N VAL A 330 -10.29 13.45 2.68
CA VAL A 330 -11.69 13.80 2.41
C VAL A 330 -12.57 12.57 2.19
N ALA A 331 -12.06 11.53 1.54
CA ALA A 331 -12.80 10.27 1.39
C ALA A 331 -13.06 9.62 2.75
N THR A 332 -12.04 9.60 3.62
CA THR A 332 -12.15 9.02 4.97
C THR A 332 -13.13 9.80 5.83
N ALA A 333 -13.04 11.14 5.83
CA ALA A 333 -13.98 11.99 6.54
C ALA A 333 -15.42 11.80 6.05
N GLY A 334 -15.62 11.74 4.73
CA GLY A 334 -16.92 11.45 4.11
C GLY A 334 -17.46 10.09 4.52
N ALA A 335 -16.64 9.05 4.49
CA ALA A 335 -17.03 7.69 4.84
C ALA A 335 -17.35 7.51 6.33
N ALA A 336 -16.54 8.09 7.21
CA ALA A 336 -16.79 8.09 8.65
C ALA A 336 -18.13 8.74 8.99
N LEU A 337 -18.40 9.92 8.42
CA LEU A 337 -19.67 10.63 8.60
C LEU A 337 -20.83 9.85 7.98
N SER A 338 -20.67 9.33 6.77
CA SER A 338 -21.71 8.57 6.06
C SER A 338 -22.11 7.31 6.85
N TRP A 339 -21.15 6.55 7.36
CA TRP A 339 -21.45 5.37 8.19
C TRP A 339 -22.17 5.76 9.47
N LEU A 340 -21.69 6.77 10.18
CA LEU A 340 -22.30 7.27 11.40
C LEU A 340 -23.77 7.64 11.16
N LEU A 341 -24.05 8.39 10.10
CA LEU A 341 -25.40 8.83 9.76
C LEU A 341 -26.29 7.67 9.33
N CYS A 342 -25.83 6.81 8.42
CA CYS A 342 -26.60 5.65 7.97
C CYS A 342 -26.93 4.70 9.11
N GLU A 343 -25.94 4.39 9.95
CA GLU A 343 -26.17 3.54 11.11
C GLU A 343 -27.11 4.19 12.13
N TRP A 344 -26.97 5.50 12.37
CA TRP A 344 -27.87 6.21 13.26
C TRP A 344 -29.32 6.19 12.74
N ILE A 345 -29.53 6.42 11.46
CA ILE A 345 -30.85 6.36 10.83
C ILE A 345 -31.48 4.97 10.98
N VAL A 346 -30.70 3.90 10.75
CA VAL A 346 -31.21 2.52 10.75
C VAL A 346 -31.35 1.94 12.16
N LYS A 347 -30.40 2.22 13.06
CA LYS A 347 -30.31 1.61 14.41
C LYS A 347 -30.74 2.55 15.55
N GLY A 348 -31.05 3.81 15.25
CA GLY A 348 -31.54 4.81 16.21
C GLY A 348 -30.49 5.43 17.13
N LYS A 349 -29.22 4.99 17.07
CA LYS A 349 -28.12 5.55 17.87
C LYS A 349 -26.81 5.63 17.07
N PRO A 350 -26.04 6.71 17.21
CA PRO A 350 -24.67 6.76 16.70
C PRO A 350 -23.77 5.79 17.47
N SER A 351 -22.76 5.20 16.82
CA SER A 351 -21.79 4.31 17.47
C SER A 351 -20.34 4.64 17.13
N LEU A 352 -19.45 4.48 18.12
CA LEU A 352 -18.00 4.66 17.94
C LEU A 352 -17.42 3.59 17.00
N LEU A 353 -17.90 2.34 17.11
CA LEU A 353 -17.48 1.27 16.22
C LEU A 353 -17.87 1.57 14.77
N GLY A 354 -19.08 2.08 14.55
CA GLY A 354 -19.58 2.44 13.22
C GLY A 354 -18.74 3.53 12.57
N ILE A 355 -18.47 4.65 13.28
CA ILE A 355 -17.63 5.71 12.72
C ILE A 355 -16.19 5.24 12.44
N CYS A 356 -15.60 4.38 13.29
CA CYS A 356 -14.28 3.79 13.05
C CYS A 356 -14.30 2.88 11.81
N SER A 357 -15.31 2.03 11.67
CA SER A 357 -15.48 1.13 10.52
C SER A 357 -15.70 1.91 9.23
N GLY A 358 -16.48 3.00 9.29
CA GLY A 358 -16.68 3.92 8.18
C GLY A 358 -15.39 4.62 7.76
N ALA A 359 -14.57 5.07 8.71
CA ALA A 359 -13.25 5.64 8.40
C ALA A 359 -12.38 4.62 7.65
N VAL A 360 -12.27 3.37 8.16
CA VAL A 360 -11.50 2.31 7.49
C VAL A 360 -12.08 2.00 6.10
N ALA A 361 -13.40 1.92 5.94
CA ALA A 361 -14.04 1.70 4.64
C ALA A 361 -13.71 2.81 3.62
N GLY A 362 -13.69 4.08 4.05
CA GLY A 362 -13.29 5.21 3.20
C GLY A 362 -11.82 5.14 2.79
N LEU A 363 -10.95 4.82 3.75
CA LEU A 363 -9.52 4.63 3.52
C LEU A 363 -9.25 3.51 2.51
N VAL A 364 -9.94 2.37 2.65
CA VAL A 364 -9.91 1.23 1.71
C VAL A 364 -10.37 1.67 0.31
N ALA A 365 -11.52 2.33 0.21
CA ALA A 365 -12.09 2.67 -1.09
C ALA A 365 -11.24 3.68 -1.86
N VAL A 366 -10.64 4.63 -1.17
CA VAL A 366 -9.82 5.66 -1.83
C VAL A 366 -8.41 5.16 -2.16
N THR A 367 -7.91 4.07 -1.57
CA THR A 367 -6.58 3.51 -1.87
C THR A 367 -6.27 3.36 -3.36
N PRO A 368 -7.09 2.68 -4.18
CA PRO A 368 -6.79 2.57 -5.62
C PRO A 368 -6.99 3.89 -6.38
N ALA A 369 -7.68 4.87 -5.80
CA ALA A 369 -8.10 6.12 -6.46
C ALA A 369 -7.31 7.35 -6.00
N SER A 370 -6.49 7.25 -4.94
CA SER A 370 -6.04 8.42 -4.19
C SER A 370 -5.21 9.37 -5.03
N GLY A 371 -4.32 8.89 -5.90
CA GLY A 371 -3.58 9.75 -6.82
C GLY A 371 -4.27 10.03 -8.15
N TYR A 372 -5.45 9.45 -8.41
CA TYR A 372 -6.14 9.53 -9.70
C TYR A 372 -7.40 10.39 -9.68
N ALA A 373 -8.15 10.38 -8.59
CA ALA A 373 -9.40 11.11 -8.44
C ALA A 373 -9.17 12.60 -8.14
N GLY A 374 -10.17 13.44 -8.44
CA GLY A 374 -10.25 14.78 -7.86
C GLY A 374 -10.79 14.74 -6.41
N PRO A 375 -10.53 15.78 -5.57
CA PRO A 375 -10.97 15.81 -4.17
C PRO A 375 -12.47 15.63 -3.95
N VAL A 376 -13.31 16.23 -4.81
CA VAL A 376 -14.76 16.06 -4.72
C VAL A 376 -15.18 14.64 -5.09
N GLY A 377 -14.55 14.04 -6.11
CA GLY A 377 -14.77 12.64 -6.49
C GLY A 377 -14.39 11.68 -5.35
N ALA A 378 -13.25 11.90 -4.70
CA ALA A 378 -12.81 11.12 -3.54
C ALA A 378 -13.78 11.26 -2.35
N LEU A 379 -14.28 12.46 -2.07
CA LEU A 379 -15.31 12.68 -1.05
C LEU A 379 -16.59 11.89 -1.36
N VAL A 380 -17.07 11.94 -2.60
CA VAL A 380 -18.26 11.19 -3.04
C VAL A 380 -18.03 9.68 -2.91
N LEU A 381 -16.86 9.18 -3.29
CA LEU A 381 -16.50 7.77 -3.11
C LEU A 381 -16.58 7.36 -1.63
N GLY A 382 -16.05 8.20 -0.73
CA GLY A 382 -16.17 8.02 0.71
C GLY A 382 -17.62 7.98 1.20
N LEU A 383 -18.46 8.93 0.76
CA LEU A 383 -19.87 8.96 1.12
C LEU A 383 -20.63 7.71 0.65
N VAL A 384 -20.29 7.17 -0.52
CA VAL A 384 -20.95 6.01 -1.14
C VAL A 384 -20.49 4.68 -0.55
N VAL A 385 -19.21 4.51 -0.21
CA VAL A 385 -18.70 3.20 0.25
C VAL A 385 -19.33 2.76 1.56
N SER A 386 -19.52 3.68 2.52
CA SER A 386 -19.99 3.32 3.85
C SER A 386 -21.38 2.66 3.88
N PRO A 387 -22.42 3.17 3.19
CA PRO A 387 -23.71 2.50 3.09
C PRO A 387 -23.60 1.07 2.53
N VAL A 388 -22.75 0.87 1.52
CA VAL A 388 -22.54 -0.44 0.89
C VAL A 388 -21.86 -1.40 1.85
N CYS A 389 -20.74 -1.00 2.44
CA CYS A 389 -20.02 -1.83 3.42
C CYS A 389 -20.89 -2.13 4.65
N LEU A 390 -21.62 -1.14 5.18
CA LEU A 390 -22.58 -1.35 6.27
C LEU A 390 -23.65 -2.37 5.90
N PHE A 391 -24.20 -2.32 4.67
CA PHE A 391 -25.16 -3.31 4.20
C PHE A 391 -24.55 -4.73 4.16
N PHE A 392 -23.30 -4.88 3.71
CA PHE A 392 -22.63 -6.17 3.70
C PHE A 392 -22.35 -6.71 5.11
N VAL A 393 -21.88 -5.84 6.01
CA VAL A 393 -21.56 -6.19 7.41
C VAL A 393 -22.81 -6.53 8.22
N SER A 394 -23.90 -5.78 8.03
CA SER A 394 -25.10 -5.89 8.88
C SER A 394 -26.21 -6.74 8.28
N THR A 395 -26.33 -6.82 6.96
CA THR A 395 -27.45 -7.49 6.29
C THR A 395 -27.00 -8.75 5.56
N VAL A 396 -26.02 -8.64 4.65
CA VAL A 396 -25.53 -9.80 3.87
C VAL A 396 -24.91 -10.86 4.79
N LYS A 397 -24.01 -10.46 5.70
CA LYS A 397 -23.40 -11.37 6.67
C LYS A 397 -24.42 -12.15 7.47
N ASN A 398 -25.47 -11.47 7.96
CA ASN A 398 -26.53 -12.10 8.74
C ASN A 398 -27.44 -12.99 7.88
N ALA A 399 -27.75 -12.59 6.65
CA ALA A 399 -28.59 -13.36 5.73
C ALA A 399 -27.93 -14.69 5.30
N PHE A 400 -26.63 -14.66 4.99
CA PHE A 400 -25.86 -15.86 4.64
C PHE A 400 -25.28 -16.58 5.87
N GLY A 401 -25.29 -15.92 7.03
CA GLY A 401 -24.91 -16.48 8.31
C GLY A 401 -23.43 -16.84 8.46
N TYR A 402 -22.53 -16.33 7.61
CA TYR A 402 -21.09 -16.55 7.79
C TYR A 402 -20.55 -15.72 8.97
N ASP A 403 -19.45 -16.16 9.58
CA ASP A 403 -18.82 -15.50 10.72
C ASP A 403 -17.47 -14.91 10.32
N ASP A 404 -17.51 -13.89 9.47
CA ASP A 404 -16.36 -12.99 9.26
C ASP A 404 -16.22 -12.12 10.52
N ALA A 405 -15.25 -12.46 11.36
CA ALA A 405 -15.28 -12.11 12.78
C ALA A 405 -15.20 -10.59 12.99
N LEU A 406 -14.30 -9.93 12.26
CA LEU A 406 -14.02 -8.49 12.33
C LEU A 406 -14.34 -7.77 11.01
N ASP A 407 -15.22 -8.35 10.20
CA ASP A 407 -15.76 -7.75 8.98
C ASP A 407 -14.71 -7.44 7.89
N VAL A 408 -13.69 -8.30 7.75
CA VAL A 408 -12.61 -8.11 6.78
C VAL A 408 -13.15 -8.15 5.35
N PHE A 409 -14.08 -9.06 5.05
CA PHE A 409 -14.74 -9.12 3.75
C PHE A 409 -15.62 -7.89 3.52
N GLY A 410 -16.47 -7.57 4.49
CA GLY A 410 -17.44 -6.48 4.37
C GLY A 410 -16.82 -5.09 4.27
N VAL A 411 -15.63 -4.88 4.85
CA VAL A 411 -14.91 -3.60 4.83
C VAL A 411 -13.83 -3.59 3.76
N HIS A 412 -12.90 -4.56 3.75
CA HIS A 412 -11.76 -4.56 2.83
C HIS A 412 -12.11 -5.09 1.45
N CYS A 413 -12.76 -6.25 1.35
CA CYS A 413 -13.08 -6.81 0.03
C CYS A 413 -14.10 -5.94 -0.71
N VAL A 414 -15.24 -5.68 -0.07
CA VAL A 414 -16.33 -4.89 -0.67
C VAL A 414 -15.89 -3.45 -0.87
N GLY A 415 -15.28 -2.81 0.12
CA GLY A 415 -14.75 -1.46 -0.01
C GLY A 415 -13.70 -1.36 -1.11
N GLY A 416 -12.82 -2.35 -1.23
CA GLY A 416 -11.80 -2.43 -2.27
C GLY A 416 -12.40 -2.58 -3.66
N ILE A 417 -13.45 -3.39 -3.83
CA ILE A 417 -14.19 -3.51 -5.11
C ILE A 417 -14.82 -2.18 -5.51
N ILE A 418 -15.51 -1.53 -4.58
CA ILE A 418 -16.14 -0.21 -4.83
C ILE A 418 -15.06 0.83 -5.17
N GLY A 419 -13.94 0.82 -4.44
CA GLY A 419 -12.80 1.68 -4.72
C GLY A 419 -12.20 1.44 -6.10
N ALA A 420 -11.88 0.20 -6.44
CA ALA A 420 -11.25 -0.16 -7.70
C ALA A 420 -12.12 0.17 -8.91
N LEU A 421 -13.43 -0.12 -8.85
CA LEU A 421 -14.37 0.28 -9.90
C LEU A 421 -14.57 1.80 -9.92
N GLY A 422 -14.63 2.43 -8.74
CA GLY A 422 -14.70 3.88 -8.57
C GLY A 422 -13.51 4.61 -9.21
N THR A 423 -12.29 4.08 -9.11
CA THR A 423 -11.10 4.62 -9.77
C THR A 423 -11.32 4.78 -11.27
N GLY A 424 -11.90 3.77 -11.93
CA GLY A 424 -12.13 3.81 -13.38
C GLY A 424 -13.11 4.90 -13.83
N ILE A 425 -13.99 5.35 -12.92
CA ILE A 425 -14.91 6.48 -13.14
C ILE A 425 -14.21 7.79 -12.78
N LEU A 426 -13.53 7.85 -11.63
CA LEU A 426 -13.05 9.08 -11.02
C LEU A 426 -11.71 9.57 -11.57
N VAL A 427 -10.99 8.74 -12.33
CA VAL A 427 -9.82 9.19 -13.11
C VAL A 427 -10.22 10.11 -14.27
N ASN A 428 -11.51 10.18 -14.63
CA ASN A 428 -12.04 11.03 -15.68
C ASN A 428 -11.73 12.53 -15.41
N PRO A 429 -11.01 13.23 -16.30
CA PRO A 429 -10.73 14.66 -16.17
C PRO A 429 -11.96 15.54 -16.05
N ALA A 430 -13.10 15.15 -16.65
CA ALA A 430 -14.36 15.89 -16.54
C ALA A 430 -14.93 15.92 -15.11
N LEU A 431 -14.51 14.97 -14.26
CA LEU A 431 -14.85 14.92 -12.83
C LEU A 431 -13.74 15.48 -11.93
N GLY A 432 -12.71 16.09 -12.52
CA GLY A 432 -11.52 16.59 -11.83
C GLY A 432 -10.46 15.53 -11.55
N GLY A 433 -10.56 14.35 -12.16
CA GLY A 433 -9.49 13.33 -12.14
C GLY A 433 -8.27 13.72 -12.96
N VAL A 434 -7.16 13.01 -12.76
CA VAL A 434 -5.88 13.35 -13.40
C VAL A 434 -5.76 12.86 -14.85
N GLY A 435 -6.67 12.00 -15.32
CA GLY A 435 -6.59 11.36 -16.62
C GLY A 435 -5.66 10.15 -16.66
N ILE A 436 -5.44 9.63 -17.86
CA ILE A 436 -4.54 8.49 -18.11
C ILE A 436 -3.17 9.03 -18.51
N THR A 437 -2.11 8.45 -17.97
CA THR A 437 -0.73 8.74 -18.38
C THR A 437 -0.31 7.78 -19.50
N ASP A 438 0.26 8.30 -20.57
CA ASP A 438 0.81 7.57 -21.70
C ASP A 438 2.25 8.03 -21.98
N TYR A 439 3.23 7.23 -21.54
CA TYR A 439 4.66 7.52 -21.72
C TYR A 439 5.13 7.35 -23.17
N THR A 440 4.32 6.79 -24.06
CA THR A 440 4.61 6.77 -25.51
C THR A 440 4.31 8.12 -26.16
N ASN A 441 3.47 8.94 -25.52
CA ASN A 441 3.20 10.30 -25.95
C ASN A 441 4.34 11.24 -25.57
N ILE A 442 5.33 11.31 -26.46
CA ILE A 442 6.51 12.17 -26.33
C ILE A 442 6.22 13.67 -26.56
N THR A 443 4.98 14.05 -26.84
CA THR A 443 4.56 15.44 -27.05
C THR A 443 3.75 15.96 -25.85
N GLY A 444 4.25 16.99 -25.18
CA GLY A 444 3.55 17.60 -24.04
C GLY A 444 3.83 16.88 -22.71
N ASN A 445 2.77 16.57 -21.95
CA ASN A 445 2.82 16.10 -20.56
C ASN A 445 2.48 14.60 -20.40
N ASN A 446 2.77 13.76 -21.41
CA ASN A 446 2.43 12.34 -21.44
C ASN A 446 0.93 12.06 -21.25
N ALA A 447 0.04 12.95 -21.71
CA ALA A 447 -1.40 12.75 -21.60
C ALA A 447 -1.87 11.62 -22.52
N GLY A 448 -2.53 10.62 -21.94
CA GLY A 448 -3.26 9.57 -22.63
C GLY A 448 -4.73 9.90 -22.84
N THR A 449 -5.42 9.07 -23.62
CA THR A 449 -6.86 9.22 -23.86
C THR A 449 -7.64 8.44 -22.81
N TYR A 450 -8.49 9.14 -22.05
CA TYR A 450 -9.45 8.49 -21.18
C TYR A 450 -10.68 8.03 -21.97
N ASP A 451 -11.02 6.75 -21.85
CA ASP A 451 -12.29 6.18 -22.28
C ASP A 451 -12.92 5.38 -21.13
N LEU A 452 -14.16 5.71 -20.78
CA LEU A 452 -14.85 5.13 -19.64
C LEU A 452 -15.02 3.61 -19.80
N VAL A 453 -15.43 3.15 -20.98
CA VAL A 453 -15.72 1.73 -21.20
C VAL A 453 -14.44 0.90 -21.10
N THR A 454 -13.39 1.36 -21.76
CA THR A 454 -12.06 0.72 -21.72
C THR A 454 -11.53 0.66 -20.30
N GLN A 455 -11.60 1.78 -19.56
CA GLN A 455 -11.10 1.81 -18.19
C GLN A 455 -11.92 0.90 -17.26
N MET A 456 -13.24 0.88 -17.39
CA MET A 456 -14.10 0.02 -16.56
C MET A 456 -13.90 -1.47 -16.87
N ILE A 457 -13.61 -1.83 -18.13
CA ILE A 457 -13.22 -3.20 -18.48
C ILE A 457 -11.91 -3.56 -17.79
N ALA A 458 -10.91 -2.67 -17.80
CA ALA A 458 -9.63 -2.91 -17.14
C ALA A 458 -9.76 -3.08 -15.62
N GLN A 459 -10.49 -2.18 -14.94
CA GLN A 459 -10.78 -2.33 -13.50
C GLN A 459 -11.55 -3.62 -13.21
N GLY A 460 -12.55 -3.96 -14.02
CA GLY A 460 -13.33 -5.18 -13.87
C GLY A 460 -12.47 -6.44 -14.00
N LYS A 461 -11.53 -6.47 -14.94
CA LYS A 461 -10.56 -7.57 -15.08
C LYS A 461 -9.70 -7.72 -13.82
N ALA A 462 -9.17 -6.62 -13.28
CA ALA A 462 -8.36 -6.65 -12.07
C ALA A 462 -9.14 -7.18 -10.85
N VAL A 463 -10.36 -6.67 -10.63
CA VAL A 463 -11.24 -7.14 -9.56
C VAL A 463 -11.53 -8.64 -9.69
N LEU A 464 -11.98 -9.09 -10.86
CA LEU A 464 -12.33 -10.49 -11.08
C LEU A 464 -11.13 -11.42 -10.96
N ALA A 465 -9.99 -11.04 -11.53
CA ALA A 465 -8.75 -11.81 -11.44
C ALA A 465 -8.33 -12.02 -9.99
N THR A 466 -8.35 -10.96 -9.18
CA THR A 466 -7.98 -11.03 -7.77
C THR A 466 -8.96 -11.85 -6.96
N LEU A 467 -10.27 -11.69 -7.18
CA LEU A 467 -11.28 -12.49 -6.51
C LEU A 467 -11.10 -13.99 -6.80
N VAL A 468 -10.83 -14.34 -8.06
CA VAL A 468 -10.64 -15.73 -8.48
C VAL A 468 -9.31 -16.29 -7.96
N TRP A 469 -8.19 -15.61 -8.24
CA TRP A 469 -6.86 -16.10 -7.85
C TRP A 469 -6.72 -16.20 -6.34
N SER A 470 -7.05 -15.12 -5.62
CA SER A 470 -6.94 -15.10 -4.17
C SER A 470 -8.02 -15.92 -3.49
N GLY A 471 -9.26 -15.91 -3.97
CA GLY A 471 -10.33 -16.72 -3.38
C GLY A 471 -10.10 -18.22 -3.54
N VAL A 472 -9.90 -18.68 -4.79
CA VAL A 472 -9.67 -20.11 -5.07
C VAL A 472 -8.32 -20.56 -4.54
N GLY A 473 -7.27 -19.75 -4.72
CA GLY A 473 -5.95 -20.03 -4.18
C GLY A 473 -5.96 -20.15 -2.66
N SER A 474 -6.62 -19.21 -1.95
CA SER A 474 -6.81 -19.32 -0.51
C SER A 474 -7.55 -20.59 -0.11
N ALA A 475 -8.60 -21.00 -0.83
CA ALA A 475 -9.34 -22.21 -0.51
C ALA A 475 -8.44 -23.46 -0.58
N ILE A 476 -7.61 -23.56 -1.62
CA ILE A 476 -6.63 -24.63 -1.80
C ILE A 476 -5.61 -24.58 -0.66
N LEU A 477 -5.03 -23.42 -0.38
CA LEU A 477 -4.00 -23.26 0.64
C LEU A 477 -4.51 -23.54 2.05
N TYR A 478 -5.71 -23.09 2.41
CA TYR A 478 -6.35 -23.48 3.67
C TYR A 478 -6.50 -24.98 3.77
N LYS A 479 -6.87 -25.67 2.69
CA LYS A 479 -6.99 -27.13 2.73
C LYS A 479 -5.64 -27.82 2.89
N VAL A 480 -4.58 -27.32 2.25
CA VAL A 480 -3.22 -27.81 2.45
C VAL A 480 -2.81 -27.64 3.93
N VAL A 481 -3.00 -26.45 4.49
CA VAL A 481 -2.67 -26.15 5.90
C VAL A 481 -3.47 -27.03 6.85
N ASP A 482 -4.76 -27.24 6.57
CA ASP A 482 -5.64 -28.11 7.34
C ASP A 482 -5.12 -29.55 7.42
N VAL A 483 -4.60 -30.08 6.31
CA VAL A 483 -4.02 -31.44 6.28
C VAL A 483 -2.69 -31.50 7.02
N VAL A 484 -1.87 -30.44 6.99
CA VAL A 484 -0.52 -30.45 7.57
C VAL A 484 -0.53 -30.19 9.09
N VAL A 485 -1.28 -29.19 9.55
CA VAL A 485 -1.28 -28.76 10.97
C VAL A 485 -2.68 -28.67 11.59
N GLY A 486 -3.74 -28.73 10.77
CA GLY A 486 -5.12 -28.47 11.16
C GLY A 486 -5.40 -26.99 11.40
N LEU A 487 -6.50 -26.48 10.87
CA LEU A 487 -6.81 -25.04 10.97
C LEU A 487 -7.32 -24.63 12.35
N ARG A 488 -8.28 -25.39 12.89
CA ARG A 488 -9.09 -24.98 14.04
C ARG A 488 -8.62 -25.63 15.34
N PRO A 489 -8.56 -24.90 16.47
CA PRO A 489 -8.34 -25.48 17.79
C PRO A 489 -9.54 -26.33 18.25
N SER A 490 -9.40 -27.05 19.36
CA SER A 490 -10.53 -27.76 19.97
C SER A 490 -11.57 -26.77 20.51
N VAL A 491 -12.80 -27.25 20.73
CA VAL A 491 -13.89 -26.43 21.28
C VAL A 491 -13.54 -25.95 22.70
N GLU A 492 -12.87 -26.79 23.49
CA GLU A 492 -12.39 -26.47 24.82
C GLU A 492 -11.35 -25.36 24.76
N ALA A 493 -10.39 -25.44 23.85
CA ALA A 493 -9.36 -24.42 23.68
C ALA A 493 -9.95 -23.08 23.21
N GLU A 494 -10.91 -23.12 22.27
CA GLU A 494 -11.62 -21.92 21.83
C GLU A 494 -12.44 -21.29 22.98
N ARG A 495 -12.99 -22.10 23.89
CA ARG A 495 -13.70 -21.64 25.09
C ARG A 495 -12.76 -21.05 26.15
N GLU A 496 -11.60 -21.65 26.36
CA GLU A 496 -10.58 -21.16 27.29
C GLU A 496 -9.94 -19.86 26.79
N GLY A 497 -9.65 -19.77 25.49
CA GLY A 497 -9.04 -18.60 24.83
C GLY A 497 -7.65 -18.90 24.30
N LEU A 498 -7.33 -18.31 23.15
CA LEU A 498 -6.08 -18.55 22.44
C LEU A 498 -4.87 -17.89 23.11
N ASP A 499 -5.08 -16.88 23.96
CA ASP A 499 -4.00 -16.30 24.77
C ASP A 499 -3.34 -17.39 25.64
N ILE A 500 -4.16 -18.21 26.29
CA ILE A 500 -3.66 -19.30 27.14
C ILE A 500 -3.28 -20.52 26.30
N THR A 501 -4.15 -20.94 25.39
CA THR A 501 -4.03 -22.25 24.76
C THR A 501 -2.97 -22.33 23.67
N ASP A 502 -2.72 -21.23 22.95
CA ASP A 502 -1.66 -21.16 21.94
C ASP A 502 -0.39 -20.47 22.46
N HIS A 503 -0.51 -19.55 23.44
CA HIS A 503 0.62 -18.70 23.88
C HIS A 503 1.01 -18.84 25.36
N GLY A 504 0.19 -19.50 26.19
CA GLY A 504 0.47 -19.70 27.61
C GLY A 504 0.47 -18.43 28.46
N GLU A 505 -0.12 -17.34 27.97
CA GLU A 505 -0.09 -16.03 28.62
C GLU A 505 -1.48 -15.37 28.67
N ARG A 506 -1.60 -14.25 29.39
CA ARG A 506 -2.83 -13.46 29.45
C ARG A 506 -2.50 -12.03 29.05
N ALA A 507 -3.33 -11.44 28.20
CA ALA A 507 -3.22 -10.00 27.91
C ALA A 507 -3.43 -9.12 29.15
N TYR A 508 -4.25 -9.59 30.10
CA TYR A 508 -4.64 -8.85 31.30
C TYR A 508 -4.53 -9.71 32.55
N ASN A 509 -3.85 -9.21 33.57
CA ASN A 509 -3.92 -9.72 34.92
C ASN A 509 -4.96 -8.87 35.68
N MET A 510 -6.22 -9.30 35.59
CA MET A 510 -7.33 -8.67 36.31
C MET A 510 -7.42 -9.16 37.75
#